data_AF-A0A376FIA8-F1
#
_entry.id   AF-A0A376FIA8-F1
#
_cell.length_a   1.000
_cell.length_b   1.000
_cell.length_c   1.000
_cell.angle_alpha   90.00
_cell.angle_beta   90.00
_cell.angle_gamma   90.00
#
_symmetry.space_group_name_H-M   'P 1'
#
loop_
_entity.id
_entity.type
_entity.pdbx_description
1 polymer ?
#
loop_
_entity_poly.entity_id
_entity_poly.type
_entity_poly.pdbx_seq_one_letter_code
_entity_poly.pdbx_strand_id
1 'polypeptide(L)'
;MHWVPHLRSGLRGVASGRRLRSCFTPRLRVVKGDDYTTAVGCHQCEDAPCANVCPTHAISRTAGAWLVEQTRCIGCKSCVVACPFGAMQVRLEGNKPQALKCDLCLHREGGPACVEACPTHALRCVEPARLRAERLHNLA
;
A
#
# COMPACT_ATOMS: atom_id res chain seq x y z
N MET A 1 36.58 -32.20 31.02
CA MET A 1 37.19 -30.90 31.36
C MET A 1 36.03 -29.93 31.61
N HIS A 2 35.70 -29.74 32.89
CA HIS A 2 34.71 -28.74 33.32
C HIS A 2 35.32 -27.35 33.21
N TRP A 3 34.54 -26.34 32.81
CA TRP A 3 34.42 -25.10 33.60
C TRP A 3 33.23 -24.23 33.15
N VAL A 4 32.59 -23.64 34.15
CA VAL A 4 31.30 -22.93 34.19
C VAL A 4 31.45 -21.47 33.72
N PRO A 5 30.38 -20.84 33.20
CA PRO A 5 30.33 -19.45 32.71
C PRO A 5 30.72 -18.39 33.75
N HIS A 6 31.61 -17.48 33.37
CA HIS A 6 31.80 -16.21 34.08
C HIS A 6 30.91 -15.12 33.50
N LEU A 7 29.77 -14.89 34.16
CA LEU A 7 29.17 -13.57 34.25
C LEU A 7 30.04 -12.68 35.15
N ARG A 8 30.41 -11.50 34.66
CA ARG A 8 30.53 -10.26 35.45
C ARG A 8 29.69 -9.21 34.72
N SER A 9 28.44 -9.01 35.13
CA SER A 9 27.99 -7.99 36.10
C SER A 9 28.23 -6.56 35.60
N GLY A 10 27.23 -5.75 35.23
CA GLY A 10 25.80 -5.95 35.32
C GLY A 10 24.99 -4.73 34.84
N LEU A 11 23.69 -4.83 35.12
CA LEU A 11 22.68 -3.77 35.18
C LEU A 11 21.97 -3.39 33.87
N ARG A 12 20.90 -4.17 33.63
CA ARG A 12 19.51 -3.68 33.45
C ARG A 12 19.30 -2.58 32.39
N GLY A 13 18.88 -3.04 31.22
CA GLY A 13 18.12 -2.23 30.27
C GLY A 13 17.34 -3.14 29.35
N VAL A 14 16.03 -3.26 29.56
CA VAL A 14 15.10 -3.87 28.61
C VAL A 14 15.06 -2.97 27.37
N ALA A 15 16.01 -3.14 26.45
CA ALA A 15 16.01 -2.40 25.19
C ALA A 15 15.20 -3.21 24.18
N SER A 16 13.90 -2.89 24.09
CA SER A 16 13.00 -3.34 23.04
C SER A 16 13.72 -3.24 21.68
N GLY A 17 13.81 -4.37 20.97
CA GLY A 17 14.41 -4.47 19.64
C GLY A 17 13.62 -3.67 18.59
N ARG A 18 13.71 -2.33 18.65
CA ARG A 18 13.13 -1.43 17.66
C ARG A 18 14.20 -1.24 16.58
N ARG A 19 14.24 -2.18 15.63
CA ARG A 19 14.92 -1.96 14.35
C ARG A 19 14.33 -0.69 13.74
N LEU A 20 15.15 0.35 13.59
CA LEU A 20 14.87 1.50 12.75
C LEU A 20 14.84 1.01 11.30
N ARG A 21 13.71 0.43 10.89
CA ARG A 21 13.41 0.15 9.49
C ARG A 21 13.10 1.51 8.87
N SER A 22 13.83 1.88 7.81
CA SER A 22 13.27 2.79 6.82
C SER A 22 11.82 2.33 6.56
N CYS A 23 10.87 3.25 6.72
CA CYS A 23 9.46 2.90 6.84
C CYS A 23 8.95 2.37 5.50
N PHE A 24 9.20 1.09 5.23
CA PHE A 24 8.58 0.35 4.16
C PHE A 24 7.07 0.48 4.37
N THR A 25 6.44 1.32 3.56
CA THR A 25 5.03 1.66 3.68
C THR A 25 4.28 0.97 2.55
N PRO A 26 3.86 -0.29 2.73
CA PRO A 26 3.17 -1.03 1.69
C PRO A 26 1.86 -0.33 1.34
N ARG A 27 1.63 -0.16 0.03
CA ARG A 27 0.40 0.44 -0.53
C ARG A 27 -0.70 -0.61 -0.79
N LEU A 28 -0.47 -1.83 -0.32
CA LEU A 28 -1.36 -2.99 -0.28
C LEU A 28 -1.51 -3.42 1.18
N ARG A 29 -2.68 -3.91 1.59
CA ARG A 29 -2.89 -4.50 2.92
C ARG A 29 -3.42 -5.92 2.77
N VAL A 30 -2.82 -6.88 3.46
CA VAL A 30 -3.38 -8.22 3.59
C VAL A 30 -4.30 -8.25 4.81
N VAL A 31 -5.58 -8.51 4.59
CA VAL A 31 -6.59 -8.71 5.64
C VAL A 31 -6.77 -10.21 5.83
N LYS A 32 -6.72 -10.65 7.09
CA LYS A 32 -6.93 -12.04 7.48
C LYS A 32 -8.22 -12.11 8.30
N GLY A 33 -9.20 -12.84 7.81
CA GLY A 33 -10.33 -13.33 8.59
C GLY A 33 -10.05 -14.73 9.11
N ASP A 34 -11.04 -15.35 9.73
CA ASP A 34 -10.90 -16.69 10.32
C ASP A 34 -10.64 -17.76 9.23
N ASP A 35 -11.44 -17.73 8.16
CA ASP A 35 -11.38 -18.73 7.07
C ASP A 35 -10.91 -18.16 5.73
N TYR A 36 -10.52 -16.89 5.68
CA TYR A 36 -10.09 -16.26 4.43
C TYR A 36 -8.95 -15.27 4.62
N THR A 37 -8.14 -15.11 3.57
CA THR A 37 -7.14 -14.06 3.47
C THR A 37 -7.35 -13.33 2.16
N THR A 38 -7.42 -12.00 2.21
CA THR A 38 -7.62 -11.18 1.02
C THR A 38 -6.68 -9.98 0.99
N ALA A 39 -6.25 -9.61 -0.20
CA ALA A 39 -5.39 -8.46 -0.43
C ALA A 39 -6.26 -7.25 -0.81
N VAL A 40 -6.25 -6.23 0.04
CA VAL A 40 -6.93 -4.96 -0.21
C VAL A 40 -5.94 -3.98 -0.85
N GLY A 41 -6.30 -3.49 -2.03
CA GLY A 41 -5.50 -2.56 -2.81
C GLY A 41 -6.35 -1.54 -3.56
N CYS A 42 -5.72 -0.51 -4.12
CA CYS A 42 -6.45 0.47 -4.91
C CYS A 42 -6.76 -0.08 -6.31
N HIS A 43 -8.00 0.11 -6.76
CA HIS A 43 -8.49 -0.43 -8.03
C HIS A 43 -8.25 0.50 -9.23
N GLN A 44 -7.59 1.65 -9.05
CA GLN A 44 -7.40 2.66 -10.10
C GLN A 44 -8.72 3.01 -10.82
N CYS A 45 -9.76 3.31 -10.03
CA CYS A 45 -11.11 3.56 -10.50
C CYS A 45 -11.14 4.61 -11.62
N GLU A 46 -12.02 4.43 -12.61
CA GLU A 46 -12.20 5.36 -13.73
C GLU A 46 -12.66 6.75 -13.24
N ASP A 47 -13.73 6.79 -12.44
CA ASP A 47 -14.28 8.02 -11.85
C ASP A 47 -13.46 8.56 -10.65
N ALA A 48 -12.58 7.73 -10.08
CA ALA A 48 -11.74 8.07 -8.91
C ALA A 48 -12.39 8.96 -7.84
N PRO A 49 -13.35 8.43 -7.04
CA PRO A 49 -14.00 9.19 -5.96
C PRO A 49 -13.02 9.86 -5.00
N CYS A 50 -11.85 9.25 -4.77
CA CYS A 50 -10.79 9.84 -3.95
C CYS A 50 -10.21 11.14 -4.52
N ALA A 51 -10.13 11.27 -5.85
CA ALA A 51 -9.71 12.49 -6.53
C ALA A 51 -10.81 13.56 -6.48
N ASN A 52 -12.06 13.16 -6.74
CA ASN A 52 -13.22 14.06 -6.77
C ASN A 52 -13.44 14.80 -5.44
N VAL A 53 -13.13 14.16 -4.31
CA VAL A 53 -13.28 14.76 -2.97
C VAL A 53 -12.03 15.50 -2.47
N CYS A 54 -10.93 15.53 -3.23
CA CYS A 54 -9.69 16.12 -2.75
C CYS A 54 -9.73 17.66 -2.88
N PRO A 55 -9.78 18.41 -1.76
CA PRO A 55 -10.00 19.86 -1.82
C PRO A 55 -8.81 20.63 -2.41
N THR A 56 -7.61 20.04 -2.37
CA THR A 56 -6.40 20.65 -2.94
C THR A 56 -6.07 20.12 -4.33
N HIS A 57 -6.92 19.25 -4.89
CA HIS A 57 -6.69 18.49 -6.12
C HIS A 57 -5.31 17.81 -6.17
N ALA A 58 -4.86 17.30 -5.03
CA ALA A 58 -3.59 16.59 -4.90
C ALA A 58 -3.62 15.18 -5.51
N ILE A 59 -4.77 14.70 -5.99
CA ILE A 59 -4.88 13.41 -6.66
C ILE A 59 -5.26 13.67 -8.11
N SER A 60 -4.39 13.27 -9.04
CA SER A 60 -4.56 13.50 -10.48
C SER A 60 -4.12 12.28 -11.28
N ARG A 61 -4.55 12.21 -12.54
CA ARG A 61 -4.22 11.12 -13.44
C ARG A 61 -2.96 11.45 -14.23
N THR A 62 -1.92 10.64 -14.08
CA THR A 62 -0.63 10.78 -14.76
C THR A 62 -0.19 9.40 -15.27
N ALA A 63 0.29 9.33 -16.51
CA ALA A 63 0.70 8.07 -17.15
C ALA A 63 -0.37 6.95 -17.03
N GLY A 64 -1.65 7.33 -17.16
CA GLY A 64 -2.79 6.41 -17.08
C GLY A 64 -3.23 6.01 -15.67
N ALA A 65 -2.51 6.39 -14.60
CA ALA A 65 -2.79 6.02 -13.22
C ALA A 65 -3.17 7.23 -12.36
N TRP A 66 -4.01 7.03 -11.34
CA TRP A 66 -4.30 8.05 -10.34
C TRP A 66 -3.21 8.09 -9.27
N LEU A 67 -2.51 9.21 -9.14
CA LEU A 67 -1.38 9.39 -8.23
C LEU A 67 -1.66 10.51 -7.23
N VAL A 68 -1.01 10.45 -6.07
CA VAL A 68 -1.05 11.52 -5.07
C VAL A 68 0.20 12.38 -5.23
N GLU A 69 0.01 13.66 -5.50
CA GLU A 69 1.05 14.68 -5.45
C GLU A 69 1.28 15.10 -4.00
N GLN A 70 2.36 14.59 -3.40
CA GLN A 70 2.61 14.75 -1.98
C GLN A 70 2.92 16.20 -1.58
N THR A 71 3.37 17.04 -2.51
CA THR A 71 3.60 18.46 -2.23
C THR A 71 2.27 19.18 -1.92
N ARG A 72 1.19 18.82 -2.61
CA ARG A 72 -0.15 19.43 -2.50
C ARG A 72 -1.07 18.76 -1.47
N CYS A 73 -0.73 17.56 -1.03
CA CYS A 73 -1.53 16.82 -0.06
C CYS A 73 -1.41 17.46 1.34
N ILE A 74 -2.55 17.79 1.93
CA ILE A 74 -2.67 18.34 3.30
C ILE A 74 -3.08 17.28 4.34
N GLY A 75 -3.29 16.03 3.91
CA GLY A 75 -3.63 14.94 4.83
C GLY A 75 -5.01 15.04 5.48
N CYS A 76 -5.98 15.75 4.87
CA CYS A 76 -7.33 15.95 5.42
C CYS A 76 -8.20 14.68 5.54
N LYS A 77 -7.75 13.56 4.96
CA LYS A 77 -8.42 12.25 4.98
C LYS A 77 -9.77 12.16 4.23
N SER A 78 -10.20 13.20 3.51
CA SER A 78 -11.43 13.13 2.68
C SER A 78 -11.38 11.94 1.69
N CYS A 79 -10.22 11.73 1.06
CA CYS A 79 -10.00 10.59 0.16
C CYS A 79 -10.10 9.22 0.85
N VAL A 80 -9.82 9.12 2.15
CA VAL A 80 -9.97 7.88 2.93
C VAL A 80 -11.44 7.51 3.06
N VAL A 81 -12.28 8.49 3.40
CA VAL A 81 -13.73 8.30 3.54
C VAL A 81 -14.37 7.99 2.18
N ALA A 82 -13.95 8.66 1.12
CA ALA A 82 -14.54 8.49 -0.21
C ALA A 82 -14.14 7.19 -0.94
N CYS A 83 -13.11 6.49 -0.49
CA CYS A 83 -12.65 5.29 -1.18
C CYS A 83 -13.54 4.08 -0.84
N PRO A 84 -14.36 3.56 -1.78
CA PRO A 84 -15.28 2.45 -1.49
C PRO A 84 -14.56 1.13 -1.19
N PHE A 85 -13.29 1.02 -1.58
CA PHE A 85 -12.46 -0.17 -1.36
C PHE A 85 -11.58 -0.09 -0.10
N GLY A 86 -11.62 1.04 0.64
CA GLY A 86 -10.78 1.25 1.81
C GLY A 86 -9.28 1.19 1.52
N ALA A 87 -8.87 1.55 0.30
CA ALA A 87 -7.51 1.40 -0.20
C ALA A 87 -6.60 2.63 0.04
N MET A 88 -7.20 3.75 0.43
CA MET A 88 -6.48 4.97 0.79
C MET A 88 -5.97 4.88 2.23
N GLN A 89 -4.75 5.36 2.46
CA GLN A 89 -4.18 5.50 3.79
C GLN A 89 -3.67 6.94 3.96
N VAL A 90 -3.68 7.47 5.17
CA VAL A 90 -2.91 8.66 5.51
C VAL A 90 -1.90 8.27 6.58
N ARG A 91 -0.64 8.66 6.38
CA ARG A 91 0.48 8.37 7.27
C ARG A 91 1.26 9.66 7.51
N LEU A 92 1.94 9.73 8.65
CA LEU A 92 2.91 10.78 8.89
C LEU A 92 4.25 10.32 8.30
N GLU A 93 4.80 11.12 7.40
CA GLU A 93 6.18 10.99 6.95
C GLU A 93 6.94 12.21 7.45
N GLY A 94 7.85 11.98 8.40
CA GLY A 94 8.37 13.06 9.25
C GLY A 94 7.23 13.74 10.01
N ASN A 95 7.07 15.04 9.79
CA ASN A 95 6.00 15.84 10.41
C ASN A 95 4.88 16.23 9.42
N LYS A 96 4.88 15.67 8.21
CA LYS A 96 3.88 15.97 7.17
C LYS A 96 2.94 14.78 6.98
N PRO A 97 1.60 14.97 7.08
CA PRO A 97 0.66 13.92 6.74
C PRO A 97 0.60 13.74 5.21
N GLN A 98 0.73 12.50 4.77
CA GLN A 98 0.73 12.12 3.36
C GLN A 98 -0.34 11.08 3.09
N ALA A 99 -1.12 11.30 2.03
CA ALA A 99 -2.05 10.31 1.54
C ALA A 99 -1.31 9.31 0.65
N LEU A 100 -1.56 8.03 0.88
CA LEU A 100 -0.89 6.93 0.20
C LEU A 100 -1.95 6.01 -0.41
N LYS A 101 -1.68 5.61 -1.64
CA LYS A 101 -2.44 4.62 -2.42
C LYS A 101 -1.48 3.93 -3.38
N CYS A 102 -1.91 2.82 -3.98
CA CYS A 102 -1.18 2.19 -5.08
C CYS A 102 -0.85 3.24 -6.15
N ASP A 103 0.43 3.36 -6.49
CA ASP A 103 0.97 4.16 -7.59
C ASP A 103 1.41 3.28 -8.76
N LEU A 104 0.95 2.01 -8.79
CA LEU A 104 1.38 0.97 -9.72
C LEU A 104 2.91 0.77 -9.75
N CYS A 105 3.62 1.20 -8.71
CA CYS A 105 5.08 1.22 -8.67
C CYS A 105 5.69 1.86 -9.94
N LEU A 106 5.10 2.94 -10.47
CA LEU A 106 5.61 3.63 -11.67
C LEU A 106 7.07 4.11 -11.55
N HIS A 107 7.59 4.22 -10.33
CA HIS A 107 8.98 4.54 -10.04
C HIS A 107 9.95 3.35 -10.21
N ARG A 108 9.44 2.15 -10.53
CA ARG A 108 10.21 0.89 -10.56
C ARG A 108 10.08 0.22 -11.92
N GLU A 109 11.21 -0.12 -12.54
CA GLU A 109 11.26 -0.80 -13.84
C GLU A 109 10.58 -2.17 -13.83
N GLY A 110 10.75 -2.95 -12.75
CA GLY A 110 10.08 -4.25 -12.55
C GLY A 110 8.58 -4.16 -12.27
N GLY A 111 7.98 -2.97 -12.32
CA GLY A 111 6.56 -2.75 -12.09
C GLY A 111 6.11 -3.07 -10.64
N PRO A 112 4.82 -3.39 -10.44
CA PRO A 112 4.22 -3.58 -9.13
C PRO A 112 4.91 -4.66 -8.28
N ALA A 113 5.62 -4.22 -7.24
CA ALA A 113 6.32 -5.13 -6.32
C ALA A 113 5.38 -6.12 -5.62
N CYS A 114 4.10 -5.77 -5.43
CA CYS A 114 3.11 -6.69 -4.85
C CYS A 114 2.78 -7.87 -5.76
N VAL A 115 2.81 -7.69 -7.07
CA VAL A 115 2.57 -8.76 -8.05
C VAL A 115 3.75 -9.72 -8.03
N GLU A 116 4.97 -9.18 -8.09
CA GLU A 116 6.20 -9.99 -8.03
C GLU A 116 6.36 -10.74 -6.71
N ALA A 117 6.03 -10.11 -5.59
CA ALA A 117 6.17 -10.72 -4.27
C ALA A 117 5.07 -11.75 -3.95
N CYS A 118 4.03 -11.91 -4.78
CA CYS A 118 2.91 -12.80 -4.48
C CYS A 118 3.30 -14.28 -4.75
N PRO A 119 3.45 -15.12 -3.72
CA PRO A 119 3.96 -16.48 -3.89
C PRO A 119 2.97 -17.41 -4.61
N THR A 120 1.68 -17.09 -4.56
CA THR A 120 0.61 -17.87 -5.19
C THR A 120 0.19 -17.29 -6.54
N HIS A 121 0.83 -16.23 -7.02
CA HIS A 121 0.46 -15.51 -8.25
C HIS A 121 -1.00 -15.05 -8.29
N ALA A 122 -1.62 -14.82 -7.12
CA ALA A 122 -3.00 -14.36 -7.01
C ALA A 122 -3.18 -12.90 -7.47
N LEU A 123 -2.10 -12.11 -7.51
CA LEU A 123 -2.11 -10.72 -7.95
C LEU A 123 -1.60 -10.60 -9.37
N ARG A 124 -2.33 -9.86 -10.21
CA ARG A 124 -1.95 -9.54 -11.59
C ARG A 124 -2.41 -8.14 -11.96
N CYS A 125 -1.60 -7.43 -12.74
CA CYS A 125 -2.07 -6.23 -13.43
C CYS A 125 -2.75 -6.64 -14.72
N VAL A 126 -3.96 -6.13 -14.93
CA VAL A 126 -4.73 -6.43 -16.13
C VAL A 126 -5.22 -5.13 -16.74
N GLU A 127 -5.07 -5.01 -18.05
CA GLU A 127 -5.64 -3.89 -18.79
C GLU A 127 -7.18 -4.00 -18.80
N PRO A 128 -7.89 -2.87 -18.62
CA PRO A 128 -9.34 -2.87 -18.62
C PRO A 128 -9.96 -3.47 -19.89
N ALA A 129 -9.35 -3.23 -21.06
CA ALA A 129 -9.82 -3.78 -22.33
C ALA A 129 -9.80 -5.32 -22.33
N ARG A 130 -8.72 -5.91 -21.83
CA ARG A 130 -8.58 -7.36 -21.70
C ARG A 130 -9.62 -7.94 -20.72
N LEU A 131 -9.83 -7.30 -19.57
CA LEU A 131 -10.85 -7.73 -18.60
C LEU A 131 -12.26 -7.71 -19.20
N ARG A 132 -12.58 -6.70 -20.01
CA ARG A 132 -13.88 -6.60 -20.68
C ARG A 132 -14.06 -7.72 -21.71
N ALA A 133 -13.03 -8.00 -22.51
CA ALA A 133 -13.05 -9.09 -23.48
C ALA A 133 -13.23 -10.47 -22.80
N GLU A 134 -12.50 -10.74 -21.73
CA GLU A 134 -12.62 -11.99 -20.96
C GLU A 134 -14.02 -12.15 -20.36
N ARG A 135 -14.61 -11.08 -19.82
CA ARG A 135 -15.98 -11.12 -19.26
C ARG A 135 -17.04 -11.41 -20.33
N LEU A 136 -16.91 -10.82 -21.51
CA LEU A 136 -17.84 -11.05 -22.63
C LEU A 136 -17.74 -12.49 -23.13
N HIS A 137 -16.54 -13.06 -23.17
CA HIS A 137 -16.35 -14.46 -23.58
C HIS A 137 -16.99 -15.46 -22.61
N ASN A 138 -16.96 -15.19 -21.30
CA ASN A 138 -17.56 -16.06 -20.28
C ASN A 138 -19.10 -15.94 -20.18
N LEU A 139 -19.71 -14.98 -20.90
CA LEU A 139 -21.16 -14.78 -20.96
C LEU A 139 -21.77 -15.30 -22.26
N ALA A 140 -20.94 -15.76 -23.20
CA ALA A 140 -21.33 -16.36 -24.48
C ALA A 140 -21.26 -17.89 -24.38
#